data_AF-A0A2V6V7A8-F1
#
_entry.id   AF-A0A2V6V7A8-F1
#
_cell.length_a   1.000
_cell.length_b   1.000
_cell.length_c   1.000
_cell.angle_alpha   90.00
_cell.angle_beta   90.00
_cell.angle_gamma   90.00
#
_symmetry.space_group_name_H-M   'P 1'
#
loop_
_entity.id
_entity.type
_entity.pdbx_description
1 polymer ?
#
loop_
_entity_poly.entity_id
_entity_poly.type
_entity_poly.pdbx_seq_one_letter_code
_entity_poly.pdbx_strand_id
1 'polypeptide(L)'
;MSIQRILLPLLVVVFVAGCASTPSRPVRSEFEDIPVPKGLTYQPDKSTIIESQTVKAARLVYRGRLEAESLALALRTTFEANGWRHVSSTAVASHGTTQVYEKSGSSLEVRLLDGWWFTYVELTASRAQQQATTTR
;
A
#
# COMPACT_ATOMS: atom_id res chain seq x y z
N MET A 1 33.35 53.39 22.43
CA MET A 1 33.92 53.39 21.06
C MET A 1 35.02 52.34 21.08
N SER A 2 34.96 51.22 20.35
CA SER A 2 34.90 51.13 18.90
C SER A 2 34.38 49.74 18.49
N ILE A 3 33.28 49.73 17.71
CA ILE A 3 32.76 48.59 16.99
C ILE A 3 33.53 48.54 15.66
N GLN A 4 34.40 47.53 15.49
CA GLN A 4 35.02 47.27 14.19
C GLN A 4 34.42 46.02 13.57
N ARG A 5 33.56 46.32 12.58
CA ARG A 5 32.99 45.43 11.58
C ARG A 5 34.13 44.87 10.71
N ILE A 6 34.27 43.54 10.66
CA ILE A 6 35.01 42.84 9.60
C ILE A 6 34.18 41.58 9.29
N LEU A 7 33.18 41.71 8.42
CA LEU A 7 33.24 41.31 7.00
C LEU A 7 33.59 39.82 6.80
N LEU A 8 32.51 39.06 6.66
CA LEU A 8 32.35 37.74 6.04
C LEU A 8 33.23 37.55 4.78
N PRO A 9 33.74 36.33 4.56
CA PRO A 9 33.41 35.63 3.32
C PRO A 9 32.81 34.26 3.67
N LEU A 10 31.50 34.08 3.49
CA LEU A 10 30.92 33.42 2.32
C LEU A 10 31.76 32.24 1.80
N LEU A 11 31.63 31.09 2.45
CA LEU A 11 31.92 29.80 1.82
C LEU A 11 30.65 28.94 1.95
N VAL A 12 29.65 29.34 1.17
CA VAL A 12 28.45 28.54 0.92
C VAL A 12 28.88 27.39 0.03
N VAL A 13 29.30 26.27 0.62
CA VAL A 13 29.39 25.00 -0.10
C VAL A 13 27.95 24.54 -0.31
N VAL A 14 27.38 24.92 -1.45
CA VAL A 14 26.14 24.32 -1.96
C VAL A 14 26.50 22.90 -2.39
N PHE A 15 26.36 21.93 -1.49
CA PHE A 15 26.20 20.55 -1.90
C PHE A 15 24.82 20.43 -2.55
N VAL A 16 24.77 20.59 -3.87
CA VAL A 16 23.64 20.14 -4.68
C VAL A 16 23.69 18.61 -4.66
N ALA A 17 23.20 17.99 -3.58
CA ALA A 17 22.80 16.61 -3.60
C ALA A 17 21.55 16.54 -4.49
N GLY A 18 21.77 16.39 -5.80
CA GLY A 18 20.73 16.02 -6.73
C GLY A 18 20.22 14.66 -6.29
N CYS A 19 19.13 14.62 -5.54
CA CYS A 19 18.34 13.41 -5.38
C CYS A 19 17.89 13.03 -6.79
N ALA A 20 18.56 12.06 -7.40
CA ALA A 20 18.02 11.33 -8.52
C ALA A 20 16.76 10.62 -8.01
N SER A 21 15.63 11.33 -8.05
CA SER A 21 14.32 10.74 -7.89
C SER A 21 14.11 9.85 -9.11
N THR A 22 14.54 8.60 -9.00
CA THR A 22 14.10 7.57 -9.93
C THR A 22 12.58 7.60 -9.92
N PRO A 23 11.91 7.76 -11.09
CA PRO A 23 10.47 7.67 -11.13
C PRO A 23 10.11 6.31 -10.56
N SER A 24 9.32 6.30 -9.49
CA SER A 24 8.78 5.06 -8.95
C SER A 24 8.04 4.40 -10.11
N ARG A 25 8.58 3.29 -10.61
CA ARG A 25 7.88 2.43 -11.56
C ARG A 25 6.46 2.31 -11.02
N PRO A 26 5.40 2.64 -11.79
CA PRO A 26 4.05 2.46 -11.31
C PRO A 26 3.98 1.03 -10.84
N VAL A 27 3.73 0.86 -9.54
CA VAL A 27 3.61 -0.44 -8.90
C VAL A 27 2.35 -1.01 -9.49
N ARG A 28 2.51 -1.69 -10.64
CA ARG A 28 1.49 -2.57 -11.17
C ARG A 28 1.24 -3.54 -10.03
N SER A 29 0.07 -3.43 -9.41
CA SER A 29 -0.40 -4.46 -8.50
C SER A 29 -0.32 -5.75 -9.30
N GLU A 30 0.61 -6.65 -8.96
CA GLU A 30 0.71 -7.96 -9.63
C GLU A 30 -0.54 -8.83 -9.38
N PHE A 31 -1.47 -8.30 -8.59
CA PHE A 31 -2.87 -8.63 -8.52
C PHE A 31 -3.66 -7.53 -9.27
N GLU A 32 -3.66 -7.58 -10.60
CA GLU A 32 -4.19 -6.51 -11.46
C GLU A 32 -5.69 -6.20 -11.21
N ASP A 33 -6.41 -7.12 -10.58
CA ASP A 33 -7.82 -7.05 -10.23
C ASP A 33 -8.10 -6.64 -8.77
N ILE A 34 -7.08 -6.21 -8.02
CA ILE A 34 -7.22 -5.60 -6.70
C ILE A 34 -7.14 -4.08 -6.87
N PRO A 35 -8.28 -3.39 -7.02
CA PRO A 35 -8.31 -1.94 -7.16
C PRO A 35 -7.91 -1.26 -5.84
N VAL A 36 -7.10 -0.20 -5.94
CA VAL A 36 -6.67 0.60 -4.79
C VAL A 36 -7.26 2.02 -4.91
N PRO A 37 -7.94 2.54 -3.88
CA PRO A 37 -8.47 3.90 -3.87
C PRO A 37 -7.38 4.97 -4.06
N LYS A 38 -7.76 6.10 -4.65
CA LYS A 38 -6.88 7.27 -4.78
C LYS A 38 -6.49 7.82 -3.41
N GLY A 39 -5.37 8.54 -3.34
CA GLY A 39 -4.87 9.15 -2.10
C GLY A 39 -4.09 8.19 -1.19
N LEU A 40 -3.88 6.95 -1.64
CA LEU A 40 -3.03 5.96 -1.02
C LEU A 40 -1.68 5.88 -1.75
N THR A 41 -0.59 5.83 -0.97
CA THR A 41 0.78 5.69 -1.46
C THR A 41 1.33 4.34 -1.04
N TYR A 42 1.76 3.53 -2.01
CA TYR A 42 2.38 2.23 -1.77
C TYR A 42 3.65 2.34 -0.92
N GLN A 43 3.84 1.40 0.01
CA GLN A 43 4.98 1.34 0.92
C GLN A 43 5.81 0.08 0.60
N PRO A 44 6.83 0.18 -0.27
CA PRO A 44 7.61 -0.99 -0.71
C PRO A 44 8.31 -1.69 0.45
N ASP A 45 8.89 -0.93 1.38
CA ASP A 45 9.65 -1.47 2.52
C ASP A 45 8.78 -2.22 3.55
N LYS A 46 7.46 -2.11 3.43
CA LYS A 46 6.48 -2.79 4.29
C LYS A 46 5.68 -3.86 3.54
N SER A 47 5.96 -4.04 2.26
CA SER A 47 5.22 -4.94 1.39
C SER A 47 6.08 -6.15 1.03
N THR A 48 5.44 -7.29 0.81
CA THR A 48 6.11 -8.53 0.45
C THR A 48 5.27 -9.27 -0.58
N ILE A 49 5.93 -9.80 -1.59
CA ILE A 49 5.32 -10.68 -2.58
C ILE A 49 6.02 -12.02 -2.49
N ILE A 50 5.24 -13.08 -2.38
CA ILE A 50 5.71 -14.46 -2.36
C ILE A 50 5.14 -15.14 -3.59
N GLU A 51 6.02 -15.54 -4.49
CA GLU A 51 5.65 -16.28 -5.68
C GLU A 51 6.39 -17.62 -5.69
N SER A 52 5.61 -18.69 -5.86
CA SER A 52 6.08 -20.05 -5.99
C SER A 52 5.35 -20.74 -7.15
N GLN A 53 5.72 -21.99 -7.44
CA GLN A 53 5.11 -22.74 -8.55
C GLN A 53 3.60 -22.96 -8.37
N THR A 54 3.10 -23.01 -7.13
CA THR A 54 1.72 -23.38 -6.82
C THR A 54 0.93 -22.27 -6.15
N VAL A 55 1.58 -21.23 -5.66
CA VAL A 55 0.94 -20.15 -4.90
C VAL A 55 1.57 -18.81 -5.25
N LYS A 56 0.71 -17.82 -5.48
CA LYS A 56 1.07 -16.40 -5.47
C LYS A 56 0.34 -15.71 -4.33
N ALA A 57 1.10 -15.14 -3.41
CA ALA A 57 0.58 -14.42 -2.26
C ALA A 57 1.30 -13.08 -2.11
N ALA A 58 0.62 -12.10 -1.54
CA ALA A 58 1.26 -10.84 -1.20
C ALA A 58 0.63 -10.19 0.01
N ARG A 59 1.45 -9.41 0.69
CA ARG A 59 1.08 -8.41 1.66
C ARG A 59 1.48 -7.07 1.09
N LEU A 60 0.51 -6.27 0.68
CA LEU A 60 0.73 -4.95 0.09
C LEU A 60 0.29 -3.89 1.10
N VAL A 61 1.19 -2.97 1.44
CA VAL A 61 0.91 -1.92 2.41
C VAL A 61 0.84 -0.58 1.70
N TYR A 62 -0.21 0.17 1.99
CA TYR A 62 -0.47 1.51 1.51
C TYR A 62 -0.64 2.46 2.69
N ARG A 63 -0.31 3.73 2.45
CA ARG A 63 -0.39 4.82 3.44
C ARG A 63 -1.11 6.01 2.85
N GLY A 64 -2.01 6.62 3.61
CA GLY A 64 -2.73 7.83 3.22
C GLY A 64 -3.09 8.72 4.41
N ARG A 65 -3.90 9.74 4.13
CA ARG A 65 -4.52 10.64 5.11
C ARG A 65 -6.01 10.71 4.84
N LEU A 66 -6.66 9.57 4.98
CA LEU A 66 -8.08 9.38 4.67
C LEU A 66 -8.74 8.87 5.94
N GLU A 67 -9.95 9.34 6.24
CA GLU A 67 -10.70 8.83 7.38
C GLU A 67 -10.99 7.32 7.19
N ALA A 68 -10.75 6.53 8.23
CA ALA A 68 -10.66 5.07 8.14
C ALA A 68 -12.00 4.41 7.80
N GLU A 69 -13.11 4.87 8.37
CA GLU A 69 -14.46 4.32 8.11
C GLU A 69 -14.90 4.60 6.67
N SER A 70 -14.70 5.82 6.19
CA SER A 70 -14.98 6.23 4.82
C SER A 70 -14.13 5.43 3.83
N LEU A 71 -12.85 5.21 4.15
CA LEU A 71 -11.97 4.39 3.34
C LEU A 71 -12.39 2.91 3.34
N ALA A 72 -12.81 2.37 4.48
CA ALA A 72 -13.32 1.00 4.58
C ALA A 72 -14.58 0.80 3.73
N LEU A 73 -15.49 1.78 3.72
CA LEU A 73 -16.68 1.75 2.87
C LEU A 73 -16.30 1.84 1.39
N ALA A 74 -15.41 2.77 1.02
CA ALA A 74 -14.95 2.94 -0.35
C ALA A 74 -14.26 1.68 -0.89
N LEU A 75 -13.41 1.03 -0.08
CA LEU A 75 -12.76 -0.24 -0.43
C LEU A 75 -13.81 -1.33 -0.64
N ARG A 76 -14.77 -1.48 0.27
CA ARG A 76 -15.85 -2.47 0.13
C ARG A 76 -16.64 -2.28 -1.17
N THR A 77 -17.13 -1.08 -1.43
CA THR A 77 -17.87 -0.77 -2.66
C THR A 77 -17.03 -1.08 -3.90
N THR A 78 -15.74 -0.72 -3.87
CA THR A 78 -14.84 -0.96 -4.99
C THR A 78 -14.60 -2.45 -5.21
N PHE A 79 -14.35 -3.23 -4.16
CA PHE A 79 -14.12 -4.67 -4.29
C PHE A 79 -15.38 -5.41 -4.75
N GLU A 80 -16.54 -5.13 -4.15
CA GLU A 80 -17.81 -5.74 -4.54
C GLU A 80 -18.16 -5.42 -6.01
N ALA A 81 -17.95 -4.18 -6.46
CA ALA A 81 -18.13 -3.79 -7.86
C ALA A 81 -17.18 -4.51 -8.83
N ASN A 82 -16.03 -5.01 -8.34
CA ASN A 82 -15.05 -5.77 -9.11
C ASN A 82 -15.19 -7.30 -8.93
N GLY A 83 -16.34 -7.75 -8.42
CA GLY A 83 -16.70 -9.17 -8.32
C GLY A 83 -16.07 -9.91 -7.14
N TRP A 84 -15.52 -9.18 -6.17
CA TRP A 84 -15.12 -9.77 -4.89
C TRP A 84 -16.34 -9.93 -3.98
N ARG A 85 -16.56 -11.13 -3.46
CA ARG A 85 -17.63 -11.39 -2.49
C ARG A 85 -17.13 -11.07 -1.09
N HIS A 86 -17.84 -10.18 -0.40
CA HIS A 86 -17.59 -9.94 1.02
C HIS A 86 -17.94 -11.18 1.85
N VAL A 87 -17.00 -11.62 2.71
CA VAL A 87 -17.15 -12.78 3.61
C VAL A 87 -17.44 -12.30 5.03
N SER A 88 -16.61 -11.39 5.55
CA SER A 88 -16.75 -10.89 6.92
C SER A 88 -16.12 -9.51 7.08
N SER A 89 -16.58 -8.78 8.11
CA SER A 89 -15.97 -7.52 8.54
C SER A 89 -15.97 -7.46 10.06
N THR A 90 -14.85 -7.01 10.63
CA THR A 90 -14.68 -6.82 12.07
C THR A 90 -14.05 -5.47 12.30
N ALA A 91 -14.57 -4.68 13.23
CA ALA A 91 -14.00 -3.40 13.64
C ALA A 91 -13.70 -3.42 15.14
N VAL A 92 -12.46 -3.10 15.51
CA VAL A 92 -12.00 -3.03 16.90
C VAL A 92 -11.25 -1.73 17.08
N ALA A 93 -11.65 -0.91 18.06
CA ALA A 93 -11.06 0.41 18.29
C ALA A 93 -9.52 0.40 18.39
N SER A 94 -8.93 -0.66 18.97
CA SER A 94 -7.47 -0.81 19.11
C SER A 94 -6.75 -1.43 17.91
N HIS A 95 -7.46 -2.12 17.02
CA HIS A 95 -6.88 -2.93 15.94
C HIS A 95 -7.35 -2.55 14.53
N GLY A 96 -8.22 -1.54 14.44
CA GLY A 96 -8.78 -1.03 13.20
C GLY A 96 -9.90 -1.90 12.63
N THR A 97 -10.10 -1.81 11.32
CA THR A 97 -11.13 -2.56 10.59
C THR A 97 -10.47 -3.62 9.73
N THR A 98 -10.95 -4.86 9.84
CA THR A 98 -10.57 -5.97 8.95
C THR A 98 -11.78 -6.38 8.13
N GLN A 99 -11.62 -6.50 6.82
CA GLN A 99 -12.62 -7.01 5.88
C GLN A 99 -12.02 -8.19 5.11
N VAL A 100 -12.78 -9.26 4.92
CA VAL A 100 -12.35 -10.46 4.20
C VAL A 100 -13.23 -10.66 2.98
N TYR A 101 -12.60 -10.97 1.86
CA TYR A 101 -13.23 -11.16 0.56
C TYR A 101 -12.72 -12.41 -0.14
N GLU A 102 -13.56 -12.93 -1.05
CA GLU A 102 -13.23 -14.08 -1.89
C GLU A 102 -13.60 -13.84 -3.34
N LYS A 103 -12.81 -14.39 -4.27
CA LYS A 103 -13.08 -14.37 -5.71
C LYS A 103 -12.42 -15.56 -6.40
N SER A 104 -13.22 -16.43 -7.01
CA SER A 104 -12.73 -17.58 -7.80
C SER A 104 -11.68 -18.45 -7.07
N GLY A 105 -11.90 -18.74 -5.78
CA GLY A 105 -10.96 -19.51 -4.95
C GLY A 105 -9.73 -18.72 -4.45
N SER A 106 -9.64 -17.42 -4.76
CA SER A 106 -8.68 -16.50 -4.16
C SER A 106 -9.25 -15.86 -2.90
N SER A 107 -8.40 -15.56 -1.93
CA SER A 107 -8.76 -14.78 -0.74
C SER A 107 -8.07 -13.43 -0.73
N LEU A 108 -8.77 -12.43 -0.18
CA LEU A 108 -8.26 -11.09 0.05
C LEU A 108 -8.69 -10.64 1.45
N GLU A 109 -7.73 -10.39 2.33
CA GLU A 109 -7.93 -9.69 3.59
C GLU A 109 -7.49 -8.23 3.44
N VAL A 110 -8.33 -7.32 3.91
CA VAL A 110 -8.11 -5.89 3.88
C VAL A 110 -8.10 -5.42 5.32
N ARG A 111 -7.00 -4.84 5.77
CA ARG A 111 -6.87 -4.31 7.12
C ARG A 111 -6.58 -2.83 7.09
N LEU A 112 -7.47 -2.06 7.68
CA LEU A 112 -7.36 -0.62 7.85
C LEU A 112 -6.89 -0.33 9.26
N LEU A 113 -5.78 0.37 9.39
CA LEU A 113 -5.21 0.79 10.66
C LEU A 113 -5.19 2.31 10.68
N ASP A 114 -5.88 2.89 11.65
CA ASP A 114 -5.81 4.32 11.89
C ASP A 114 -4.65 4.63 12.84
N GLY A 115 -3.64 5.32 12.33
CA GLY A 115 -2.51 5.78 13.11
C GLY A 115 -2.66 7.26 13.44
N TRP A 116 -1.88 7.76 14.40
CA TRP A 116 -2.00 9.14 14.88
C TRP A 116 -1.89 10.25 13.80
N TRP A 117 -1.27 9.93 12.65
CA TRP A 117 -1.02 10.89 11.56
C TRP A 117 -1.32 10.34 10.17
N PHE A 118 -1.38 9.02 10.04
CA PHE A 118 -1.56 8.34 8.77
C PHE A 118 -2.44 7.13 8.97
N THR A 119 -3.25 6.88 7.95
CA THR A 119 -4.06 5.68 7.84
C THR A 119 -3.31 4.71 6.94
N TYR A 120 -3.26 3.46 7.36
CA TYR A 120 -2.61 2.39 6.62
C TYR A 120 -3.66 1.40 6.14
N VAL A 121 -3.48 0.93 4.91
CA VAL A 121 -4.26 -0.17 4.35
C VAL A 121 -3.29 -1.29 4.03
N GLU A 122 -3.51 -2.44 4.63
CA GLU A 122 -2.80 -3.67 4.33
C GLU A 122 -3.73 -4.59 3.55
N LEU A 123 -3.28 -5.02 2.37
CA LEU A 123 -3.98 -5.96 1.51
C LEU A 123 -3.19 -7.27 1.52
N THR A 124 -3.76 -8.31 2.10
CA THR A 124 -3.18 -9.65 2.09
C THR A 124 -3.97 -10.51 1.11
N ALA A 125 -3.38 -10.80 -0.03
CA ALA A 125 -4.00 -11.59 -1.09
C ALA A 125 -3.31 -12.94 -1.23
N SER A 126 -4.08 -13.99 -1.51
CA SER A 126 -3.52 -15.30 -1.84
C SER A 126 -4.31 -15.97 -2.97
N ARG A 127 -3.57 -16.61 -3.88
CA ARG A 127 -4.11 -17.33 -5.03
C ARG A 127 -3.35 -18.65 -5.22
N ALA A 128 -4.10 -19.72 -5.45
CA ALA A 128 -3.53 -20.93 -6.02
C ALA A 128 -3.17 -20.66 -7.48
N GLN A 129 -1.91 -20.89 -7.84
CA GLN A 129 -1.46 -20.84 -9.22
C GLN A 129 -1.83 -22.16 -9.86
N GLN A 130 -2.76 -22.13 -10.82
CA GLN A 130 -3.05 -23.32 -11.63
C GLN A 130 -1.75 -23.65 -12.37
N GLN A 131 -1.13 -24.78 -12.01
CA GLN A 131 -0.02 -25.31 -12.80
C GLN A 131 -0.55 -25.52 -14.21
N ALA A 132 0.06 -24.84 -15.19
CA ALA A 132 -0.20 -25.12 -16.59
C ALA A 132 0.18 -26.57 -16.82
N THR A 133 -0.81 -27.46 -16.74
CA THR A 133 -0.64 -28.87 -17.04
C THR A 133 -0.39 -28.91 -18.53
N THR A 134 0.89 -28.89 -18.90
CA THR A 134 1.32 -29.08 -20.28
C THR A 134 1.12 -30.55 -20.55
N THR A 135 -0.09 -30.92 -20.98
CA THR A 135 -0.37 -32.24 -21.53
C THR A 135 0.50 -32.36 -22.79
N ARG A 136 1.51 -33.23 -22.72
CA ARG A 136 2.36 -33.59 -23.85
C ARG A 136 1.83 -34.89 -24.46
#